data_AF-A0A1G2KNB2-F1
#
_entry.id   AF-A0A1G2KNB2-F1
#
_cell.length_a   1.000
_cell.length_b   1.000
_cell.length_c   1.000
_cell.angle_alpha   90.00
_cell.angle_beta   90.00
_cell.angle_gamma   90.00
#
_symmetry.space_group_name_H-M   'P 1'
#
loop_
_entity.id
_entity.type
_entity.pdbx_description
1 polymer ?
#
loop_
_entity_poly.entity_id
_entity_poly.type
_entity_poly.pdbx_seq_one_letter_code
_entity_poly.pdbx_strand_id
1 'polypeptide(L)' 'MIRVDVVLAIAIILSVSLAVVFVLWIFYNSRWGKEKTAADSVEQVQQCSYCAYIFVSHRRGDILMCPRCKSYIEDTPSAG' A
#
# COMPACT_ATOMS: atom_id res chain seq x y z
N MET A 1 21.10 -43.96 17.50
CA MET A 1 22.09 -42.90 17.80
C MET A 1 22.18 -42.03 16.57
N ILE A 2 21.46 -40.90 16.54
CA ILE A 2 21.41 -40.02 15.37
C ILE A 2 22.74 -39.24 15.38
N ARG A 3 23.69 -39.63 14.52
CA ARG A 3 24.89 -38.84 14.22
C ARG A 3 24.43 -37.65 13.39
N VAL A 4 24.13 -36.55 14.06
CA VAL A 4 23.91 -35.27 13.37
C VAL A 4 25.26 -34.86 12.80
N ASP A 5 25.37 -34.90 11.48
CA ASP A 5 26.57 -34.46 10.77
C ASP A 5 26.81 -32.98 11.11
N VAL A 6 28.07 -32.62 11.38
CA VAL A 6 28.44 -31.24 11.71
C VAL A 6 27.99 -30.29 10.59
N VAL A 7 28.03 -30.76 9.34
CA VAL A 7 27.52 -30.02 8.18
C VAL A 7 26.02 -29.78 8.28
N LEU A 8 25.24 -30.78 8.72
CA LEU A 8 23.80 -30.66 8.92
C LEU A 8 23.47 -29.66 10.04
N ALA A 9 24.23 -29.68 11.14
CA ALA A 9 24.05 -28.73 12.23
C ALA A 9 24.30 -27.28 11.78
N ILE A 10 25.37 -27.04 11.01
CA ILE A 10 25.68 -25.71 10.47
C ILE A 10 24.59 -25.26 9.49
N ALA A 11 24.14 -26.15 8.60
CA ALA A 11 23.08 -25.85 7.64
C ALA A 11 21.76 -25.45 8.33
N ILE A 12 21.38 -26.16 9.41
CA ILE A 12 20.18 -25.84 10.18
C ILE A 12 20.32 -24.47 10.84
N ILE A 13 21.45 -24.17 11.49
CA ILE A 13 21.65 -22.88 12.17
C ILE A 13 21.56 -21.71 11.19
N LEU A 14 22.20 -21.84 10.01
CA LEU A 14 22.14 -20.81 8.98
C LEU A 14 20.74 -20.67 8.39
N SER A 15 20.05 -21.79 8.14
CA SER A 15 18.68 -21.81 7.64
C SER A 15 17.71 -21.12 8.61
N VAL A 16 17.82 -21.43 9.91
CA VAL A 16 16.99 -20.80 10.95
C VAL A 16 17.29 -19.30 11.04
N SER A 17 18.57 -18.90 11.00
CA SER A 17 18.97 -17.50 11.04
C SER A 17 18.37 -16.71 9.86
N LEU A 18 18.46 -17.26 8.66
CA LEU A 18 17.84 -16.66 7.47
C LEU A 18 16.31 -16.60 7.60
N ALA A 19 15.69 -17.69 8.04
CA ALA A 19 14.23 -17.75 8.22
C ALA A 19 13.74 -16.68 9.20
N VAL A 20 14.46 -16.45 10.31
CA VAL A 20 14.11 -15.40 11.28
C VAL A 20 14.21 -14.01 10.65
N VAL A 21 15.29 -13.72 9.92
CA VAL A 21 15.45 -12.43 9.22
C VAL A 21 14.34 -12.23 8.19
N PHE A 22 14.00 -13.27 7.41
CA PHE A 22 12.91 -13.22 6.43
C PHE A 22 11.55 -12.99 7.09
N VAL A 23 11.23 -13.71 8.18
CA VAL A 23 9.97 -13.53 8.92
C VAL A 23 9.88 -12.13 9.52
N LEU A 24 10.96 -11.63 10.12
CA LEU A 24 11.01 -10.25 10.65
C LEU A 24 10.82 -9.22 9.53
N TRP A 25 11.48 -9.40 8.39
CA TRP A 25 11.36 -8.51 7.24
C TRP A 25 9.93 -8.50 6.69
N ILE A 26 9.33 -9.68 6.51
CA ILE A 26 7.93 -9.80 6.08
C ILE A 26 7.01 -9.16 7.12
N PHE A 27 7.21 -9.40 8.41
CA PHE A 27 6.35 -8.84 9.44
C PHE A 27 6.44 -7.31 9.51
N TYR A 28 7.65 -6.77 9.41
CA TYR A 28 7.89 -5.33 9.42
C TYR A 28 7.31 -4.67 8.16
N ASN A 29 7.59 -5.24 6.99
CA ASN A 29 7.07 -4.73 5.72
C ASN A 29 5.56 -4.97 5.54
N SER A 30 5.01 -6.04 6.12
CA SER A 30 3.57 -6.32 6.09
C SER A 30 2.81 -5.42 7.06
N ARG A 31 3.38 -5.11 8.24
CA ARG A 31 2.81 -4.11 9.15
C ARG A 31 2.87 -2.71 8.54
N TRP A 32 3.97 -2.32 7.89
CA TRP A 32 4.02 -1.07 7.11
C TRP A 32 3.16 -1.11 5.84
N GLY A 33 2.95 -2.28 5.24
CA GLY A 33 2.03 -2.45 4.11
C GLY A 33 0.57 -2.28 4.50
N LYS A 34 0.21 -2.58 5.76
CA LYS A 34 -1.14 -2.33 6.32
C LYS A 34 -1.31 -0.91 6.87
N GLU A 35 -0.22 -0.21 7.17
CA GLU A 35 -0.24 1.23 7.48
C GLU A 35 -0.29 2.11 6.21
N LYS A 36 -0.47 1.52 5.02
CA LYS A 36 -0.98 2.23 3.85
C LYS A 36 -2.50 2.13 3.69
N THR A 37 -3.16 1.44 4.61
CA THR A 37 -4.61 1.45 4.78
C THR A 37 -5.03 2.27 6.01
N ALA A 38 -4.22 3.28 6.39
CA ALA A 38 -4.79 4.58 6.72
C ALA A 38 -5.26 5.18 5.39
N ALA A 39 -6.41 4.83 4.84
CA ALA A 39 -7.64 5.55 5.14
C ALA A 39 -7.43 7.07 5.24
N ASP A 40 -6.62 7.71 4.38
CA ASP A 40 -6.66 9.17 4.20
C ASP A 40 -5.78 9.85 3.15
N SER A 41 -4.90 9.14 2.43
CA SER A 41 -4.12 9.72 1.34
C SER A 41 -4.25 8.93 0.05
N VAL A 42 -5.47 8.43 -0.22
CA VAL A 42 -5.82 8.16 -1.62
C VAL A 42 -5.75 9.52 -2.28
N GLU A 43 -4.65 9.76 -3.00
CA GLU A 43 -4.62 10.62 -4.16
C GLU A 43 -5.80 10.16 -5.02
N GLN A 44 -7.00 10.69 -4.72
CA GLN A 44 -8.21 10.32 -5.42
C GLN A 44 -8.04 10.91 -6.81
N VAL A 45 -7.61 10.03 -7.71
CA VAL A 45 -7.50 10.31 -9.12
C VAL A 45 -8.92 10.57 -9.60
N GLN A 46 -9.26 11.84 -9.73
CA GLN A 46 -10.57 12.32 -10.10
C GLN A 46 -10.57 12.57 -11.60
N GLN A 47 -11.51 11.93 -12.30
CA GLN A 47 -11.75 12.19 -13.70
C GLN A 47 -12.88 13.21 -13.83
N CYS A 48 -12.63 14.33 -14.48
CA CYS A 48 -13.67 15.29 -14.77
C CYS A 48 -14.72 14.70 -15.73
N SER A 49 -16.00 14.72 -15.35
CA SER A 49 -17.12 14.23 -16.17
C SER A 49 -17.34 15.03 -17.46
N TYR A 50 -16.88 16.27 -17.52
CA TYR A 50 -17.10 17.17 -18.66
C TYR A 50 -15.99 17.10 -19.71
N CYS A 51 -14.73 17.09 -19.27
CA CYS A 51 -13.57 17.13 -20.17
C CYS A 51 -12.75 15.84 -20.19
N ALA A 52 -13.17 14.82 -19.42
CA ALA A 52 -12.46 13.56 -19.22
C ALA A 52 -11.00 13.72 -18.75
N TYR A 53 -10.64 14.90 -18.24
CA TYR A 53 -9.30 15.17 -17.75
C TYR A 53 -9.12 14.50 -16.39
N ILE A 54 -8.06 13.70 -16.27
CA ILE A 54 -7.69 12.98 -15.06
C ILE A 54 -6.72 13.85 -14.28
N PHE A 55 -7.05 14.16 -13.03
CA PHE A 55 -6.20 14.95 -12.15
C PHE A 55 -6.23 14.39 -10.73
N VAL A 56 -5.13 14.62 -10.00
CA VAL A 56 -5.01 14.22 -8.60
C VAL A 56 -5.42 15.42 -7.76
N SER A 57 -6.45 15.26 -6.93
CA SER A 57 -6.81 16.27 -5.94
C SER A 57 -6.45 15.81 -4.53
N HIS A 58 -5.73 16.67 -3.81
CA HIS A 58 -5.36 16.45 -2.41
C HIS A 58 -6.35 17.12 -1.43
N ARG A 59 -7.39 17.82 -1.94
CA ARG A 59 -8.34 18.56 -1.10
C ARG A 59 -9.55 17.68 -0.76
N ARG A 60 -9.74 17.42 0.54
CA ARG A 60 -11.02 16.99 1.11
C ARG A 60 -11.90 18.21 1.34
N GLY A 61 -12.56 18.66 0.28
CA GLY A 61 -13.62 19.65 0.38
C GLY A 61 -14.72 19.24 -0.60
N ASP A 62 -15.97 19.45 -0.21
CA ASP A 62 -17.18 18.92 -0.88
C ASP A 62 -17.33 19.30 -2.36
N ILE A 63 -16.48 20.21 -2.88
CA ILE A 63 -16.53 20.71 -4.24
C ILE A 63 -15.11 20.76 -4.84
N LEU A 64 -14.89 19.95 -5.87
CA LEU A 64 -13.65 19.93 -6.65
C LEU A 64 -13.82 20.77 -7.91
N MET A 65 -12.77 21.49 -8.32
CA MET A 65 -12.79 22.31 -9.53
C MET A 65 -11.74 21.78 -10.52
N CYS A 66 -12.17 21.44 -11.74
CA CYS A 66 -11.24 20.94 -12.75
C CYS A 66 -10.26 22.04 -13.20
N PRO A 67 -8.93 21.79 -13.22
CA PRO A 67 -7.95 22.80 -13.63
C PRO A 67 -8.04 23.17 -15.11
N ARG A 68 -8.64 22.30 -15.94
CA ARG A 68 -8.70 22.48 -17.39
C ARG A 68 -9.95 23.22 -17.84
N CYS A 69 -11.13 22.73 -17.45
CA CYS A 69 -12.42 23.29 -17.88
C CYS A 69 -13.09 24.15 -16.82
N LYS A 70 -12.53 24.24 -15.61
CA LYS A 70 -13.08 25.01 -14.48
C LYS A 70 -14.49 24.59 -14.06
N SER A 71 -14.95 23.42 -14.49
CA SER A 71 -16.22 22.85 -14.05
C SER A 71 -16.10 22.36 -12.61
N TYR A 72 -17.18 22.50 -11.86
CA TYR A 72 -17.30 21.93 -10.52
C TYR A 72 -17.69 20.45 -10.62
N ILE A 73 -17.06 19.62 -9.80
CA ILE A 73 -17.30 18.20 -9.66
C ILE A 73 -17.78 18.01 -8.22
N GLU A 74 -18.99 17.48 -8.06
CA GLU A 74 -19.53 17.11 -6.75
C GLU A 74 -18.93 15.76 -6.37
N ASP A 75 -18.24 15.71 -5.22
CA ASP A 75 -17.82 14.47 -4.60
C ASP A 75 -19.06 13.73 -4.09
N THR A 76 -19.74 13.02 -4.99
CA THR A 76 -20.78 12.08 -4.57
C THR A 76 -20.08 10.78 -4.17
N PRO A 77 -20.09 10.39 -2.88
CA PRO A 77 -19.77 9.02 -2.53
C PRO A 77 -20.80 8.15 -3.24
N SER A 78 -20.33 7.32 -4.17
CA SER A 78 -21.14 6.36 -4.91
C SER A 78 -21.81 5.40 -3.92
N ALA A 79 -23.01 5.76 -3.46
CA ALA A 79 -23.99 4.86 -2.91
C ALA A 79 -24.82 4.33 -4.08
N GLY A 80 -24.59 3.06 -4.43
CA GLY A 80 -25.29 2.33 -5.49
C GLY A 80 -24.72 0.93 -5.61
#